data_AF-A0A9E7D0I7-F1
#
_entry.id   AF-A0A9E7D0I7-F1
#
_cell.length_a   1.000
_cell.length_b   1.000
_cell.length_c   1.000
_cell.angle_alpha   90.00
_cell.angle_beta   90.00
_cell.angle_gamma   90.00
#
_symmetry.space_group_name_H-M   'P 1'
#
loop_
_entity.id
_entity.type
_entity.pdbx_description
1 polymer ?
#
loop_
_entity_poly.entity_id
_entity_poly.type
_entity_poly.pdbx_seq_one_letter_code
_entity_poly.pdbx_strand_id
1 'polypeptide(L)'
;MKIIFYTRSNISLLFFIAFIGIYIISCDKMEDNYQQYIEEGEILYIPKPLNLVGRTGNHRIQLEWEVTSNKKVDEWIITYDDVTVTFPNNKAEGTDKKYIIEDIAEGNYIFSVWGFNKEGNESIKEIVAMSVYGENFRETLNPRGINSFYFFDNNGRINFRGSSNLARSTEVKYYNTSGVEVTEVMNSDEFDILLPGLDLDKEIKYRTLYVPTPAVEDKEGSETILVETSIDEFPSDWKVVETEPVHSSTLERNDWVSIKESSQAYEGWNIERMWDGNIDTAWHTPWDGTAYPHSFIIDIGKKRLLYGFEIARKWDWRVPTKTSFEISLDNETWTRLGIYDNPDPDSDAPQIFTFASPVQARYFRVTFLEGTGSEAVIREFYVKGI
;
A
#
# COMPACT_ATOMS: atom_id res chain seq x y z
N MET A 1 20.99 7.81 -118.67
CA MET A 1 21.38 8.86 -117.69
C MET A 1 20.89 8.41 -116.30
N LYS A 2 21.83 8.27 -115.34
CA LYS A 2 21.66 8.08 -113.88
C LYS A 2 21.02 6.76 -113.37
N ILE A 3 21.87 5.75 -113.15
CA ILE A 3 21.68 4.68 -112.14
C ILE A 3 22.88 4.74 -111.17
N ILE A 4 22.94 5.74 -110.29
CA ILE A 4 23.88 5.73 -109.14
C ILE A 4 23.31 6.63 -108.05
N PHE A 5 22.39 6.14 -107.20
CA PHE A 5 22.11 6.79 -105.90
C PHE A 5 21.57 5.84 -104.81
N TYR A 6 21.50 4.53 -105.03
CA TYR A 6 20.88 3.59 -104.08
C TYR A 6 21.85 2.81 -103.17
N THR A 7 23.15 3.11 -103.17
CA THR A 7 24.16 2.31 -102.45
C THR A 7 24.83 3.00 -101.25
N ARG A 8 24.54 4.28 -100.97
CA ARG A 8 25.10 4.98 -99.80
C ARG A 8 24.19 5.02 -98.55
N SER A 9 22.88 4.83 -98.70
CA SER A 9 21.93 4.91 -97.56
C SER A 9 21.95 3.67 -96.66
N ASN A 10 22.25 2.49 -97.21
CA ASN A 10 22.11 1.23 -96.48
C ASN A 10 23.33 0.89 -95.60
N ILE A 11 24.52 1.43 -95.92
CA ILE A 11 25.74 1.19 -95.12
C ILE A 11 25.69 2.00 -93.80
N SER A 12 25.23 3.25 -93.86
CA SER A 12 25.00 4.09 -92.65
C SER A 12 23.97 3.46 -91.71
N LEU A 13 22.88 2.92 -92.27
CA LEU A 13 21.82 2.24 -91.51
C LEU A 13 22.33 0.93 -90.88
N LEU A 14 23.17 0.17 -91.58
CA LEU A 14 23.82 -1.04 -91.04
C LEU A 14 24.80 -0.73 -89.90
N PHE A 15 25.57 0.36 -89.99
CA PHE A 15 26.44 0.80 -88.89
C PHE A 15 25.64 1.33 -87.69
N PHE A 16 24.51 2.00 -87.91
CA PHE A 16 23.65 2.50 -86.83
C PHE A 16 22.92 1.37 -86.08
N ILE A 17 22.46 0.34 -86.81
CA ILE A 17 21.85 -0.87 -86.21
C ILE A 17 22.92 -1.69 -85.45
N ALA A 18 24.14 -1.79 -85.99
CA ALA A 18 25.25 -2.44 -85.28
C ALA A 18 25.68 -1.69 -84.01
N PHE A 19 25.62 -0.34 -84.01
CA PHE A 19 25.93 0.47 -82.83
C PHE A 19 24.86 0.37 -81.74
N ILE A 20 23.58 0.24 -82.11
CA ILE A 20 22.47 -0.02 -81.18
C ILE A 20 22.54 -1.43 -80.59
N GLY A 21 22.94 -2.43 -81.40
CA GLY A 21 23.14 -3.81 -80.93
C GLY A 21 24.20 -3.96 -79.83
N ILE A 22 25.21 -3.10 -79.81
CA ILE A 22 26.26 -3.10 -78.76
C ILE A 22 25.74 -2.53 -77.43
N TYR A 23 24.70 -1.68 -77.43
CA TYR A 23 24.09 -1.15 -76.20
C TYR A 23 23.17 -2.16 -75.49
N ILE A 24 22.60 -3.13 -76.20
CA ILE A 24 21.67 -4.12 -75.61
C ILE A 24 22.42 -5.22 -74.86
N ILE A 25 23.66 -5.53 -75.25
CA ILE A 25 24.50 -6.57 -74.60
C ILE A 25 25.14 -6.05 -73.30
N SER A 26 25.08 -4.75 -73.03
CA SER A 26 25.58 -4.14 -71.79
C SER A 26 24.56 -4.12 -70.64
N CYS A 27 23.29 -4.48 -70.89
CA CYS A 27 22.24 -4.47 -69.87
C CYS A 27 21.94 -5.82 -69.23
N ASP A 28 22.55 -6.93 -69.66
CA ASP A 28 22.26 -8.25 -69.08
C ASP A 28 23.08 -8.57 -67.82
N LYS A 29 24.11 -7.78 -67.49
CA LYS A 29 25.03 -8.06 -66.37
C LYS A 29 24.71 -7.35 -65.07
N MET A 30 23.59 -6.63 -65.00
CA MET A 30 23.17 -5.99 -63.76
C MET A 30 22.35 -6.93 -62.88
N GLU A 31 21.52 -7.81 -63.48
CA GLU A 31 20.62 -8.75 -62.78
C GLU A 31 21.36 -9.88 -62.01
N ASP A 32 22.52 -10.32 -62.50
CA ASP A 32 23.25 -11.48 -61.98
C ASP A 32 23.85 -11.25 -60.57
N ASN A 33 23.95 -9.99 -60.09
CA ASN A 33 24.60 -9.69 -58.82
C ASN A 33 23.70 -9.84 -57.58
N TYR A 34 22.38 -10.01 -57.77
CA TYR A 34 21.41 -10.18 -56.68
C TYR A 34 20.70 -11.52 -56.65
N GLN A 35 20.85 -12.36 -57.67
CA GLN A 35 20.34 -13.74 -57.64
C GLN A 35 20.90 -14.52 -56.44
N GLN A 36 22.19 -14.35 -56.11
CA GLN A 36 22.81 -14.94 -54.91
C GLN A 36 22.18 -14.47 -53.58
N TYR A 37 21.45 -13.35 -53.57
CA TYR A 37 20.71 -12.86 -52.39
C TYR A 37 19.20 -13.18 -52.46
N ILE A 38 18.72 -13.79 -53.56
CA ILE A 38 17.31 -14.16 -53.80
C ILE A 38 17.13 -15.69 -53.85
N GLU A 39 18.21 -16.46 -54.07
CA GLU A 39 18.18 -17.94 -54.13
C GLU A 39 17.64 -18.61 -52.86
N GLU A 40 17.74 -17.97 -51.69
CA GLU A 40 17.24 -18.50 -50.41
C GLU A 40 15.79 -18.12 -50.08
N GLY A 41 15.10 -17.36 -50.95
CA GLY A 41 13.71 -16.93 -50.73
C GLY A 41 13.55 -15.85 -49.64
N GLU A 42 12.30 -15.45 -49.35
CA GLU A 42 12.02 -14.50 -48.27
C GLU A 42 12.34 -15.11 -46.90
N ILE A 43 13.24 -14.49 -46.12
CA ILE A 43 13.51 -14.90 -44.74
C ILE A 43 12.28 -14.56 -43.88
N LEU A 44 11.55 -15.58 -43.43
CA LEU A 44 10.42 -15.42 -42.52
C LEU A 44 10.92 -15.06 -41.12
N TYR A 45 10.90 -13.77 -40.79
CA TYR A 45 11.31 -13.29 -39.47
C TYR A 45 10.24 -13.53 -38.41
N ILE A 46 10.58 -14.31 -37.39
CA ILE A 46 9.72 -14.55 -36.22
C ILE A 46 9.85 -13.37 -35.26
N PRO A 47 8.73 -12.75 -34.84
CA PRO A 47 8.76 -11.67 -33.85
C PRO A 47 9.46 -12.09 -32.57
N LYS A 48 10.44 -11.28 -32.14
CA LYS A 48 11.10 -11.46 -30.84
C LYS A 48 10.22 -10.94 -29.69
N PRO A 49 10.46 -11.38 -28.45
CA PRO A 49 9.91 -10.72 -27.26
C PRO A 49 10.30 -9.23 -27.26
N LEU A 50 9.38 -8.35 -26.88
CA LEU A 50 9.63 -6.93 -26.68
C LEU A 50 9.33 -6.57 -25.22
N ASN A 51 10.08 -5.61 -24.68
CA ASN A 51 9.87 -5.14 -23.30
C ASN A 51 9.81 -6.31 -22.29
N LEU A 52 10.71 -7.28 -22.44
CA LEU A 52 10.77 -8.45 -21.57
C LEU A 52 11.05 -8.01 -20.13
N VAL A 53 10.09 -8.24 -19.25
CA VAL A 53 10.16 -7.97 -17.82
C VAL A 53 9.90 -9.24 -17.03
N GLY A 54 10.52 -9.34 -15.86
CA GLY A 54 10.31 -10.45 -14.93
C GLY A 54 9.79 -9.95 -13.58
N ARG A 55 8.93 -10.75 -12.96
CA ARG A 55 8.54 -10.61 -11.56
C ARG A 55 8.98 -11.85 -10.80
N THR A 56 9.57 -11.63 -9.63
CA THR A 56 10.10 -12.71 -8.80
C THR A 56 9.03 -13.32 -7.89
N GLY A 57 9.24 -14.52 -7.37
CA GLY A 57 8.29 -15.20 -6.49
C GLY A 57 8.96 -16.27 -5.64
N ASN A 58 8.12 -17.02 -4.92
CA ASN A 58 8.54 -18.12 -4.07
C ASN A 58 8.71 -19.40 -4.90
N HIS A 59 9.95 -19.79 -5.17
CA HIS A 59 10.30 -20.91 -6.05
C HIS A 59 9.75 -20.80 -7.48
N ARG A 60 9.48 -19.57 -7.92
CA ARG A 60 8.90 -19.29 -9.22
C ARG A 60 9.20 -17.90 -9.70
N ILE A 61 9.04 -17.70 -11.00
CA ILE A 61 9.07 -16.39 -11.63
C ILE A 61 7.93 -16.24 -12.63
N GLN A 62 7.50 -15.01 -12.84
CA GLN A 62 6.64 -14.64 -13.96
C GLN A 62 7.46 -13.84 -14.97
N LEU A 63 7.47 -14.26 -16.23
CA LEU A 63 7.98 -13.46 -17.35
C LEU A 63 6.83 -12.85 -18.12
N GLU A 64 7.00 -11.60 -18.51
CA GLU A 64 6.03 -10.84 -19.29
C GLU A 64 6.72 -10.09 -20.43
N TRP A 65 6.13 -10.12 -21.64
CA TRP A 65 6.65 -9.39 -22.80
C TRP A 65 5.57 -9.08 -23.82
N GLU A 66 5.82 -8.08 -24.65
CA GLU A 66 5.04 -7.73 -25.82
C GLU A 66 5.49 -8.51 -27.06
N VAL A 67 4.60 -8.67 -28.04
CA VAL A 67 4.94 -9.24 -29.36
C VAL A 67 4.27 -8.50 -30.51
N THR A 68 5.05 -8.11 -31.53
CA THR A 68 4.55 -7.30 -32.66
C THR A 68 3.58 -8.05 -33.58
N SER A 69 3.72 -9.37 -33.70
CA SER A 69 2.83 -10.20 -34.52
C SER A 69 2.64 -11.60 -33.91
N ASN A 70 1.72 -11.69 -32.95
CA ASN A 70 1.50 -12.92 -32.18
C ASN A 70 1.12 -14.14 -33.03
N LYS A 71 0.53 -13.95 -34.22
CA LYS A 71 0.07 -15.07 -35.08
C LYS A 71 1.20 -15.89 -35.69
N LYS A 72 2.40 -15.31 -35.80
CA LYS A 72 3.59 -15.93 -36.40
C LYS A 72 4.38 -16.81 -35.44
N VAL A 73 4.06 -16.77 -34.14
CA VAL A 73 4.71 -17.59 -33.11
C VAL A 73 3.72 -18.70 -32.70
N ASP A 74 4.21 -19.94 -32.63
CA ASP A 74 3.45 -21.10 -32.18
C ASP A 74 3.85 -21.52 -30.76
N GLU A 75 5.12 -21.36 -30.38
CA GLU A 75 5.60 -21.66 -29.04
C GLU A 75 6.73 -20.72 -28.62
N TRP A 76 6.91 -20.59 -27.31
CA TRP A 76 7.99 -19.84 -26.68
C TRP A 76 8.89 -20.81 -25.93
N ILE A 77 10.19 -20.71 -26.16
CA ILE A 77 11.20 -21.45 -25.41
C ILE A 77 11.84 -20.50 -24.42
N ILE A 78 11.92 -20.95 -23.17
CA ILE A 78 12.57 -20.25 -22.07
C ILE A 78 13.67 -21.16 -21.53
N THR A 79 14.89 -20.63 -21.43
CA THR A 79 16.01 -21.36 -20.83
C THR A 79 16.64 -20.57 -19.70
N TYR A 80 17.06 -21.29 -18.67
CA TYR A 80 17.87 -20.77 -17.57
C TYR A 80 18.78 -21.91 -17.11
N ASP A 81 20.07 -21.61 -16.91
CA ASP A 81 21.12 -22.63 -16.73
C ASP A 81 21.00 -23.74 -17.79
N ASP A 82 20.86 -25.01 -17.36
CA ASP A 82 20.69 -26.18 -18.23
C ASP A 82 19.22 -26.58 -18.43
N VAL A 83 18.26 -25.81 -17.91
CA VAL A 83 16.83 -26.10 -18.00
C VAL A 83 16.22 -25.44 -19.23
N THR A 84 15.37 -26.18 -19.94
CA THR A 84 14.56 -25.69 -21.05
C THR A 84 13.09 -25.93 -20.77
N VAL A 85 12.28 -24.87 -20.86
CA VAL A 85 10.83 -24.91 -20.68
C VAL A 85 10.17 -24.38 -21.95
N THR A 86 9.21 -25.13 -22.47
CA THR A 86 8.45 -24.74 -23.67
C THR A 86 7.03 -24.39 -23.27
N PHE A 87 6.56 -23.21 -23.67
CA PHE A 87 5.20 -22.76 -23.50
C PHE A 87 4.49 -22.63 -24.85
N PRO A 88 3.28 -23.19 -25.01
CA PRO A 88 2.49 -22.92 -26.20
C PRO A 88 2.12 -21.44 -26.27
N ASN A 89 2.22 -20.85 -27.45
CA ASN A 89 1.84 -19.45 -27.62
C ASN A 89 0.31 -19.31 -27.65
N ASN A 90 -0.24 -18.50 -26.73
CA ASN A 90 -1.64 -18.13 -26.78
C ASN A 90 -1.87 -17.11 -27.92
N LYS A 91 -2.48 -17.56 -29.02
CA LYS A 91 -2.78 -16.76 -30.22
C LYS A 91 -3.95 -15.77 -30.06
N ALA A 92 -4.58 -15.70 -28.88
CA ALA A 92 -5.59 -14.69 -28.58
C ALA A 92 -5.06 -13.27 -28.83
N GLU A 93 -5.96 -12.36 -29.21
CA GLU A 93 -5.61 -10.95 -29.44
C GLU A 93 -5.21 -10.29 -28.11
N GLY A 94 -4.05 -9.65 -28.12
CA GLY A 94 -3.36 -9.10 -26.94
C GLY A 94 -1.85 -9.09 -27.20
N THR A 95 -1.18 -7.97 -26.96
CA THR A 95 0.26 -7.81 -27.15
C THR A 95 1.05 -8.50 -26.06
N ASP A 96 0.54 -8.50 -24.83
CA ASP A 96 1.30 -8.91 -23.65
C ASP A 96 1.15 -10.42 -23.42
N LYS A 97 2.27 -11.08 -23.15
CA LYS A 97 2.37 -12.52 -22.90
C LYS A 97 2.90 -12.72 -21.50
N LYS A 98 2.19 -13.48 -20.68
CA LYS A 98 2.55 -13.78 -19.29
C LYS A 98 2.73 -15.28 -19.13
N TYR A 99 3.89 -15.70 -18.63
CA TYR A 99 4.18 -17.10 -18.34
C TYR A 99 4.83 -17.23 -16.98
N ILE A 100 4.39 -18.24 -16.21
CA ILE A 100 4.95 -18.55 -14.89
C ILE A 100 5.75 -19.84 -15.02
N ILE A 101 6.97 -19.81 -14.49
CA ILE A 101 7.82 -20.99 -14.36
C ILE A 101 7.91 -21.29 -12.87
N GLU A 102 7.41 -22.46 -12.50
CA GLU A 102 7.32 -22.97 -11.13
C GLU A 102 8.51 -23.90 -10.82
N ASP A 103 8.63 -24.30 -9.55
CA ASP A 103 9.60 -25.28 -9.05
C ASP A 103 11.08 -24.94 -9.35
N ILE A 104 11.42 -23.66 -9.33
CA ILE A 104 12.79 -23.17 -9.52
C ILE A 104 13.48 -23.08 -8.16
N ALA A 105 14.71 -23.59 -8.07
CA ALA A 105 15.52 -23.42 -6.87
C ALA A 105 15.79 -21.91 -6.61
N GLU A 106 15.91 -21.54 -5.33
CA GLU A 106 16.27 -20.18 -4.95
C GLU A 106 17.69 -19.84 -5.43
N GLY A 107 17.85 -18.68 -6.07
CA GLY A 107 19.11 -18.33 -6.72
C GLY A 107 19.00 -17.16 -7.70
N ASN A 108 20.10 -16.86 -8.37
CA ASN A 108 20.15 -15.83 -9.42
C ASN A 108 20.31 -16.50 -10.78
N TYR A 109 19.47 -16.11 -11.73
CA TYR A 109 19.35 -16.74 -13.03
C TYR A 109 19.32 -15.70 -14.15
N ILE A 110 19.79 -16.11 -15.33
CA ILE A 110 19.56 -15.38 -16.57
C ILE A 110 18.59 -16.20 -17.40
N PHE A 111 17.38 -15.68 -17.56
CA PHE A 111 16.37 -16.30 -18.40
C PHE A 111 16.52 -15.79 -19.83
N SER A 112 16.62 -16.70 -20.79
CA SER A 112 16.58 -16.38 -22.22
C SER A 112 15.24 -16.81 -22.81
N VAL A 113 14.58 -15.94 -23.57
CA VAL A 113 13.26 -16.17 -24.16
C VAL A 113 13.32 -15.94 -25.66
N TRP A 114 12.76 -16.86 -26.44
CA TRP A 114 12.57 -16.68 -27.88
C TRP A 114 11.41 -17.52 -28.42
N GLY A 115 10.87 -17.11 -29.57
CA GLY A 115 9.70 -17.71 -30.19
C GLY A 115 10.06 -18.62 -31.37
N PHE A 116 9.25 -19.64 -31.59
CA PHE A 116 9.32 -20.53 -32.74
C PHE A 116 7.98 -20.60 -33.48
N ASN A 117 8.04 -20.86 -34.78
CA ASN A 117 6.88 -21.32 -35.57
C ASN A 117 6.93 -22.84 -35.80
N LYS A 118 5.86 -23.38 -36.37
CA LYS A 118 5.77 -24.81 -36.75
C LYS A 118 6.83 -25.26 -37.75
N GLU A 119 7.35 -24.35 -38.56
CA GLU A 119 8.41 -24.64 -39.53
C GLU A 119 9.82 -24.70 -38.91
N GLY A 120 9.96 -24.39 -37.61
CA GLY A 120 11.22 -24.44 -36.87
C GLY A 120 12.10 -23.19 -36.98
N ASN A 121 11.59 -22.11 -37.57
CA ASN A 121 12.26 -20.81 -37.57
C ASN A 121 12.19 -20.18 -36.17
N GLU A 122 13.25 -19.51 -35.75
CA GLU A 122 13.36 -18.89 -34.44
C GLU A 122 13.45 -17.35 -34.49
N SER A 123 12.97 -16.70 -33.43
CA SER A 123 13.20 -15.27 -33.21
C SER A 123 14.58 -15.02 -32.61
N ILE A 124 15.01 -13.76 -32.62
CA ILE A 124 16.13 -13.32 -31.78
C ILE A 124 15.80 -13.58 -30.31
N LYS A 125 16.81 -14.03 -29.54
CA LYS A 125 16.73 -14.24 -28.09
C LYS A 125 16.78 -12.90 -27.35
N GLU A 126 15.88 -12.76 -26.39
CA GLU A 126 15.93 -11.71 -25.38
C GLU A 126 16.24 -12.34 -24.03
N ILE A 127 16.92 -11.57 -23.17
CA ILE A 127 17.35 -12.06 -21.86
C ILE A 127 16.88 -11.14 -20.74
N VAL A 128 16.60 -11.72 -19.58
CA VAL A 128 16.32 -10.99 -18.34
C VAL A 128 17.01 -11.68 -17.16
N ALA A 129 17.73 -10.90 -16.35
CA ALA A 129 18.36 -11.39 -15.13
C ALA A 129 17.39 -11.25 -13.97
N MET A 130 17.19 -12.32 -13.20
CA MET A 130 16.20 -12.41 -12.14
C MET A 130 16.77 -13.18 -10.94
N SER A 131 16.34 -12.81 -9.75
CA SER A 131 16.48 -13.64 -8.56
C SER A 131 15.19 -14.42 -8.35
N VAL A 132 15.27 -15.70 -8.03
CA VAL A 132 14.17 -16.53 -7.50
C VAL A 132 14.37 -16.56 -5.99
N TYR A 133 13.32 -16.34 -5.21
CA TYR A 133 13.39 -16.35 -3.75
C TYR A 133 12.67 -17.58 -3.18
N GLY A 134 13.00 -17.93 -1.94
CA GLY A 134 12.50 -19.13 -1.28
C GLY A 134 12.67 -19.06 0.23
N GLU A 135 12.95 -20.21 0.84
CA GLU A 135 13.16 -20.29 2.29
C GLU A 135 14.36 -19.47 2.77
N ASN A 136 15.46 -19.36 2.01
CA ASN A 136 16.63 -18.60 2.50
C ASN A 136 16.26 -17.12 2.68
N PHE A 137 15.55 -16.53 1.73
CA PHE A 137 15.00 -15.19 1.89
C PHE A 137 14.02 -15.10 3.06
N ARG A 138 13.08 -16.05 3.16
CA ARG A 138 12.09 -16.10 4.26
C ARG A 138 12.73 -16.12 5.64
N GLU A 139 13.82 -16.88 5.80
CA GLU A 139 14.58 -16.99 7.06
C GLU A 139 15.29 -15.68 7.46
N THR A 140 15.52 -14.77 6.52
CA THR A 140 16.07 -13.44 6.84
C THR A 140 15.02 -12.47 7.41
N LEU A 141 13.73 -12.79 7.25
CA LEU A 141 12.64 -11.89 7.58
C LEU A 141 12.38 -11.88 9.08
N ASN A 142 12.37 -10.68 9.65
CA ASN A 142 12.00 -10.45 11.02
C ASN A 142 10.66 -9.71 11.07
N PRO A 143 9.72 -10.09 11.95
CA PRO A 143 8.50 -9.31 12.16
C PRO A 143 8.81 -7.86 12.54
N ARG A 144 7.96 -6.93 12.12
CA ARG A 144 8.04 -5.50 12.44
C ARG A 144 8.16 -5.30 13.95
N GLY A 145 9.13 -4.50 14.39
CA GLY A 145 9.36 -4.32 15.83
C GLY A 145 8.19 -3.63 16.53
N ILE A 146 7.82 -4.11 17.73
CA ILE A 146 6.81 -3.48 18.59
C ILE A 146 7.47 -2.33 19.38
N ASN A 147 6.82 -1.16 19.40
CA ASN A 147 7.19 -0.03 20.25
C ASN A 147 6.53 -0.10 21.62
N SER A 148 5.23 -0.40 21.64
CA SER A 148 4.44 -0.46 22.86
C SER A 148 3.20 -1.31 22.66
N PHE A 149 2.69 -1.84 23.77
CA PHE A 149 1.46 -2.60 23.84
C PHE A 149 0.64 -2.08 25.02
N TYR A 150 -0.63 -1.75 24.76
CA TYR A 150 -1.56 -1.24 25.76
C TYR A 150 -2.74 -2.16 25.90
N PHE A 151 -3.28 -2.26 27.12
CA PHE A 151 -4.52 -2.96 27.39
C PHE A 151 -5.50 -2.07 28.14
N PHE A 152 -6.74 -2.00 27.67
CA PHE A 152 -7.79 -1.14 28.21
C PHE A 152 -9.17 -1.67 27.85
N ASP A 153 -10.09 -1.66 28.82
CA ASP A 153 -11.50 -2.04 28.60
C ASP A 153 -11.66 -3.37 27.84
N ASN A 154 -10.84 -4.38 28.17
CA ASN A 154 -10.74 -5.68 27.50
C ASN A 154 -10.26 -5.64 26.03
N ASN A 155 -9.60 -4.58 25.59
CA ASN A 155 -9.01 -4.47 24.26
C ASN A 155 -7.50 -4.30 24.35
N GLY A 156 -6.78 -4.85 23.39
CA GLY A 156 -5.35 -4.60 23.19
C GLY A 156 -5.11 -3.55 22.12
N ARG A 157 -4.04 -2.75 22.23
CA ARG A 157 -3.55 -1.93 21.12
C ARG A 157 -2.04 -2.04 21.03
N ILE A 158 -1.54 -2.54 19.90
CA ILE A 158 -0.10 -2.70 19.67
C ILE A 158 0.35 -1.60 18.71
N ASN A 159 1.38 -0.85 19.11
CA ASN A 159 2.05 0.11 18.24
C ASN A 159 3.36 -0.49 17.72
N PHE A 160 3.58 -0.39 16.42
CA PHE A 160 4.74 -0.90 15.71
C PHE A 160 5.68 0.24 15.29
N ARG A 161 6.97 -0.08 15.13
CA ARG A 161 8.00 0.80 14.53
C ARG A 161 7.67 1.13 13.08
N GLY A 162 8.40 2.02 12.42
CA GLY A 162 8.28 2.17 10.96
C GLY A 162 8.57 0.85 10.21
N SER A 163 7.97 0.68 9.04
CA SER A 163 8.20 -0.46 8.15
C SER A 163 9.25 -0.13 7.07
N SER A 164 9.79 -1.15 6.40
CA SER A 164 10.57 -0.94 5.17
C SER A 164 9.64 -0.89 3.96
N ASN A 165 10.12 -0.38 2.82
CA ASN A 165 9.40 -0.43 1.54
C ASN A 165 9.20 -1.86 0.98
N LEU A 166 9.77 -2.87 1.65
CA LEU A 166 9.53 -4.28 1.38
C LEU A 166 8.33 -4.84 2.13
N ALA A 167 7.90 -4.22 3.24
CA ALA A 167 6.75 -4.70 4.00
C ALA A 167 5.44 -4.37 3.27
N ARG A 168 4.45 -5.26 3.37
CA ARG A 168 3.09 -5.06 2.83
C ARG A 168 2.04 -5.03 3.92
N SER A 169 2.11 -5.96 4.86
CA SER A 169 1.15 -6.04 5.95
C SER A 169 1.76 -6.68 7.20
N THR A 170 1.14 -6.44 8.35
CA THR A 170 1.42 -7.12 9.61
C THR A 170 0.16 -7.79 10.10
N GLU A 171 0.26 -9.07 10.42
CA GLU A 171 -0.83 -9.87 10.98
C GLU A 171 -0.59 -10.03 12.49
N VAL A 172 -1.65 -9.87 13.29
CA VAL A 172 -1.65 -10.16 14.72
C VAL A 172 -2.73 -11.18 15.02
N LYS A 173 -2.32 -12.33 15.55
CA LYS A 173 -3.16 -13.44 15.95
C LYS A 173 -3.27 -13.49 17.47
N TYR A 174 -4.51 -13.55 17.98
CA TYR A 174 -4.80 -13.61 19.40
C TYR A 174 -6.13 -14.33 19.65
N TYR A 175 -6.46 -14.53 20.92
CA TYR A 175 -7.78 -15.02 21.32
C TYR A 175 -8.60 -13.90 21.93
N ASN A 176 -9.88 -13.83 21.59
CA ASN A 176 -10.79 -12.95 22.29
C ASN A 176 -11.36 -13.60 23.57
N THR A 177 -12.03 -12.80 24.40
CA THR A 177 -12.67 -13.20 25.66
C THR A 177 -13.81 -14.22 25.49
N SER A 178 -14.30 -14.43 24.26
CA SER A 178 -15.22 -15.52 23.92
C SER A 178 -14.50 -16.84 23.59
N GLY A 179 -13.16 -16.85 23.63
CA GLY A 179 -12.33 -18.00 23.34
C GLY A 179 -12.08 -18.25 21.85
N VAL A 180 -12.45 -17.33 20.96
CA VAL A 180 -12.27 -17.45 19.51
C VAL A 180 -10.89 -16.91 19.10
N GLU A 181 -10.17 -17.65 18.25
CA GLU A 181 -8.93 -17.17 17.63
C GLU A 181 -9.27 -16.15 16.53
N VAL A 182 -8.68 -14.96 16.61
CA VAL A 182 -8.88 -13.84 15.69
C VAL A 182 -7.52 -13.47 15.07
N THR A 183 -7.51 -13.05 13.81
CA THR A 183 -6.34 -12.47 13.14
C THR A 183 -6.71 -11.12 12.59
N GLU A 184 -6.04 -10.08 13.09
CA GLU A 184 -6.18 -8.70 12.62
C GLU A 184 -5.02 -8.39 11.68
N VAL A 185 -5.27 -7.55 10.67
CA VAL A 185 -4.28 -7.18 9.66
C VAL A 185 -4.14 -5.67 9.62
N MET A 186 -2.90 -5.20 9.61
CA MET A 186 -2.52 -3.79 9.52
C MET A 186 -1.64 -3.59 8.29
N ASN A 187 -1.92 -2.58 7.47
CA ASN A 187 -1.13 -2.25 6.29
C ASN A 187 0.26 -1.70 6.67
N SER A 188 1.20 -1.71 5.73
CA SER A 188 2.59 -1.30 6.01
C SER A 188 2.76 0.19 6.32
N ASP A 189 1.82 1.04 5.90
CA ASP A 189 1.77 2.49 6.15
C ASP A 189 1.09 2.87 7.48
N GLU A 190 0.38 1.94 8.10
CA GLU A 190 -0.20 2.08 9.43
C GLU A 190 0.84 1.79 10.53
N PHE A 191 0.58 2.24 11.76
CA PHE A 191 1.52 2.14 12.87
C PHE A 191 0.95 1.47 14.11
N ASP A 192 -0.34 1.20 14.15
CA ASP A 192 -0.96 0.53 15.28
C ASP A 192 -2.16 -0.31 14.85
N ILE A 193 -2.46 -1.31 15.67
CA ILE A 193 -3.55 -2.24 15.44
C ILE A 193 -4.33 -2.44 16.75
N LEU A 194 -5.65 -2.40 16.64
CA LEU A 194 -6.57 -2.70 17.74
C LEU A 194 -6.86 -4.20 17.77
N LEU A 195 -6.90 -4.78 18.98
CA LEU A 195 -7.24 -6.17 19.25
C LEU A 195 -8.52 -6.21 20.12
N PRO A 196 -9.72 -6.17 19.51
CA PRO A 196 -10.97 -6.13 20.25
C PRO A 196 -11.20 -7.36 21.14
N GLY A 197 -11.60 -7.13 22.39
CA GLY A 197 -11.96 -8.20 23.30
C GLY A 197 -10.81 -9.15 23.63
N LEU A 198 -9.56 -8.70 23.62
CA LEU A 198 -8.36 -9.49 23.85
C LEU A 198 -8.38 -10.25 25.20
N ASP A 199 -8.15 -11.56 25.12
CA ASP A 199 -7.88 -12.45 26.25
C ASP A 199 -6.38 -12.45 26.56
N LEU A 200 -5.98 -11.72 27.61
CA LEU A 200 -4.57 -11.57 28.02
C LEU A 200 -3.96 -12.84 28.63
N ASP A 201 -4.77 -13.82 29.03
CA ASP A 201 -4.26 -15.07 29.58
C ASP A 201 -3.73 -16.01 28.49
N LYS A 202 -3.93 -15.64 27.21
CA LYS A 202 -3.51 -16.41 26.05
C LYS A 202 -2.42 -15.70 25.26
N GLU A 203 -1.64 -16.52 24.59
CA GLU A 203 -0.53 -16.08 23.75
C GLU A 203 -1.00 -15.22 22.57
N ILE A 204 -0.31 -14.10 22.36
CA ILE A 204 -0.49 -13.22 21.20
C ILE A 204 0.71 -13.42 20.28
N LYS A 205 0.46 -13.66 19.00
CA LYS A 205 1.49 -13.82 17.97
C LYS A 205 1.34 -12.78 16.89
N TYR A 206 2.44 -12.40 16.27
CA TYR A 206 2.43 -11.49 15.13
C TYR A 206 3.50 -11.87 14.11
N ARG A 207 3.27 -11.49 12.85
CA ARG A 207 4.25 -11.59 11.76
C ARG A 207 4.03 -10.47 10.75
N THR A 208 5.03 -10.21 9.95
CA THR A 208 4.98 -9.24 8.85
C THR A 208 5.22 -9.94 7.52
N LEU A 209 4.42 -9.58 6.51
CA LEU A 209 4.54 -10.06 5.14
C LEU A 209 5.37 -9.07 4.32
N TYR A 210 6.31 -9.60 3.55
CA TYR A 210 7.28 -8.85 2.77
C TYR A 210 7.30 -9.28 1.32
N VAL A 211 7.63 -8.37 0.42
CA VAL A 211 8.14 -8.71 -0.91
C VAL A 211 9.68 -8.64 -0.91
N PRO A 212 10.36 -9.42 -1.74
CA PRO A 212 11.83 -9.45 -1.78
C PRO A 212 12.48 -8.23 -2.43
N THR A 213 11.74 -7.54 -3.29
CA THR A 213 12.20 -6.33 -3.97
C THR A 213 11.13 -5.25 -3.88
N PRO A 214 11.51 -3.95 -3.78
CA PRO A 214 10.52 -2.87 -3.71
C PRO A 214 9.67 -2.81 -4.97
N ALA A 215 8.44 -2.30 -4.84
CA ALA A 215 7.66 -1.90 -6.00
C ALA A 215 8.40 -0.80 -6.77
N VAL A 216 8.25 -0.80 -8.10
CA VAL A 216 8.85 0.20 -8.98
C VAL A 216 7.80 1.17 -9.46
N GLU A 217 8.17 2.43 -9.61
CA GLU A 217 7.32 3.44 -10.22
C GLU A 217 7.25 3.22 -11.73
N ASP A 218 6.04 3.03 -12.25
CA ASP A 218 5.74 3.08 -13.67
C ASP A 218 4.96 4.37 -13.99
N LYS A 219 5.35 5.04 -15.08
CA LYS A 219 4.79 6.34 -15.46
C LYS A 219 3.97 6.20 -16.72
N GLU A 220 2.66 6.25 -16.57
CA GLU A 220 1.73 6.30 -17.68
C GLU A 220 1.18 7.73 -17.82
N GLY A 221 1.78 8.51 -18.74
CA GLY A 221 1.46 9.92 -18.91
C GLY A 221 1.87 10.77 -17.71
N SER A 222 0.89 11.34 -17.00
CA SER A 222 1.11 12.15 -15.79
C SER A 222 0.88 11.37 -14.48
N GLU A 223 0.39 10.13 -14.56
CA GLU A 223 0.14 9.29 -13.39
C GLU A 223 1.38 8.44 -13.08
N THR A 224 1.66 8.25 -11.79
CA THR A 224 2.71 7.33 -11.31
C THR A 224 2.02 6.20 -10.57
N ILE A 225 2.19 4.98 -11.07
CA ILE A 225 1.62 3.77 -10.52
C ILE A 225 2.76 2.94 -9.93
N LEU A 226 2.58 2.42 -8.72
CA LEU A 226 3.53 1.47 -8.15
C LEU A 226 3.19 0.07 -8.66
N VAL A 227 4.16 -0.57 -9.31
CA VAL A 227 4.03 -1.92 -9.86
C VAL A 227 4.87 -2.87 -9.01
N GLU A 228 4.22 -3.93 -8.53
CA GLU A 228 4.91 -4.97 -7.77
C GLU A 228 5.92 -5.71 -8.65
N THR A 229 7.11 -5.87 -8.10
CA THR A 229 8.23 -6.62 -8.70
C THR A 229 8.23 -8.08 -8.28
N SER A 230 7.38 -8.46 -7.33
CA SER A 230 7.14 -9.83 -6.92
C SER A 230 5.69 -10.24 -7.10
N ILE A 231 5.47 -11.51 -7.45
CA ILE A 231 4.14 -12.15 -7.53
C ILE A 231 3.73 -12.83 -6.23
N ASP A 232 4.61 -12.87 -5.22
CA ASP A 232 4.38 -13.51 -3.93
C ASP A 232 4.77 -12.59 -2.77
N GLU A 233 4.09 -12.78 -1.64
CA GLU A 233 4.50 -12.24 -0.35
C GLU A 233 5.10 -13.34 0.52
N PHE A 234 6.18 -13.02 1.22
CA PHE A 234 6.92 -13.90 2.10
C PHE A 234 6.59 -13.53 3.55
N PRO A 235 5.96 -14.42 4.31
CA PRO A 235 5.72 -14.20 5.73
C PRO A 235 7.02 -14.42 6.51
N SER A 236 7.36 -13.47 7.38
CA SER A 236 8.25 -13.78 8.52
C SER A 236 7.62 -14.85 9.42
N ASP A 237 8.47 -15.50 10.23
CA ASP A 237 7.98 -16.44 11.23
C ASP A 237 7.12 -15.73 12.28
N TRP A 238 6.14 -16.46 12.82
CA TRP A 238 5.32 -15.96 13.92
C TRP A 238 6.20 -15.71 15.14
N LYS A 239 6.15 -14.49 15.67
CA LYS A 239 6.79 -14.10 16.92
C LYS A 239 5.75 -13.86 17.99
N VAL A 240 6.03 -14.30 19.21
CA VAL A 240 5.19 -14.02 20.39
C VAL A 240 5.38 -12.56 20.80
N VAL A 241 4.30 -11.90 21.19
CA VAL A 241 4.39 -10.58 21.83
C VAL A 241 4.96 -10.77 23.23
N GLU A 242 6.24 -10.46 23.41
CA GLU A 242 6.96 -10.58 24.69
C GLU A 242 6.86 -9.31 25.55
N THR A 243 6.37 -8.21 24.97
CA THR A 243 6.17 -6.95 25.69
C THR A 243 4.95 -7.08 26.58
N GLU A 244 5.11 -6.93 27.89
CA GLU A 244 3.98 -6.83 28.81
C GLU A 244 3.09 -5.62 28.47
N PRO A 245 1.76 -5.77 28.45
CA PRO A 245 0.87 -4.65 28.20
C PRO A 245 0.98 -3.62 29.31
N VAL A 246 1.02 -2.36 28.92
CA VAL A 246 0.72 -1.27 29.82
C VAL A 246 -0.80 -1.22 29.99
N HIS A 247 -1.27 -1.57 31.19
CA HIS A 247 -2.67 -1.45 31.56
C HIS A 247 -3.02 0.02 31.73
N SER A 248 -3.85 0.59 30.85
CA SER A 248 -4.41 1.92 31.08
C SER A 248 -5.65 1.80 31.97
N SER A 249 -5.76 2.68 32.96
CA SER A 249 -6.93 2.76 33.83
C SER A 249 -7.55 4.15 33.74
N THR A 250 -8.78 4.28 34.26
CA THR A 250 -9.28 5.61 34.63
C THR A 250 -8.33 6.19 35.69
N LEU A 251 -7.81 7.39 35.46
CA LEU A 251 -6.96 8.08 36.41
C LEU A 251 -7.75 8.41 37.68
N GLU A 252 -7.09 8.30 38.83
CA GLU A 252 -7.61 8.85 40.08
C GLU A 252 -7.75 10.38 39.97
N ARG A 253 -8.81 10.92 40.57
CA ARG A 253 -9.23 12.32 40.40
C ARG A 253 -9.10 13.16 41.68
N ASN A 254 -8.52 12.57 42.73
CA ASN A 254 -8.35 13.22 44.05
C ASN A 254 -7.42 14.45 44.00
N ASP A 255 -6.49 14.47 43.05
CA ASP A 255 -5.50 15.54 42.87
C ASP A 255 -5.95 16.60 41.85
N TRP A 256 -7.15 16.48 41.28
CA TRP A 256 -7.60 17.36 40.19
C TRP A 256 -8.04 18.72 40.69
N VAL A 257 -7.63 19.77 39.97
CA VAL A 257 -7.95 21.16 40.29
C VAL A 257 -8.45 21.87 39.03
N SER A 258 -9.61 22.55 39.14
CA SER A 258 -10.04 23.49 38.09
C SER A 258 -9.10 24.68 38.06
N ILE A 259 -8.53 24.95 36.89
CA ILE A 259 -7.74 26.16 36.64
C ILE A 259 -8.63 27.26 36.11
N LYS A 260 -9.58 26.90 35.25
CA LYS A 260 -10.47 27.84 34.57
C LYS A 260 -11.69 27.14 34.00
N GLU A 261 -12.83 27.80 34.08
CA GLU A 261 -14.05 27.46 33.37
C GLU A 261 -14.59 28.67 32.60
N SER A 262 -15.35 28.44 31.54
CA SER A 262 -16.01 29.51 30.79
C SER A 262 -17.16 30.12 31.57
N SER A 263 -17.91 29.29 32.29
CA SER A 263 -19.09 29.69 33.05
C SER A 263 -19.56 28.56 33.98
N GLN A 264 -20.32 28.91 35.02
CA GLN A 264 -21.02 27.96 35.90
C GLN A 264 -22.35 28.58 36.36
N ALA A 265 -23.38 27.76 36.57
CA ALA A 265 -24.72 28.26 36.87
C ALA A 265 -24.89 28.85 38.28
N TYR A 266 -25.02 28.02 39.31
CA TYR A 266 -25.11 28.43 40.72
C TYR A 266 -24.55 27.34 41.65
N GLU A 267 -24.47 27.62 42.96
CA GLU A 267 -23.95 26.69 43.97
C GLU A 267 -24.65 25.33 43.91
N GLY A 268 -23.87 24.26 43.72
CA GLY A 268 -24.38 22.91 43.48
C GLY A 268 -24.19 22.41 42.04
N TRP A 269 -23.90 23.30 41.09
CA TRP A 269 -23.56 22.98 39.69
C TRP A 269 -22.12 23.38 39.32
N ASN A 270 -21.26 23.42 40.33
CA ASN A 270 -19.85 23.74 40.21
C ASN A 270 -19.09 22.67 39.40
N ILE A 271 -17.93 23.02 38.88
CA ILE A 271 -17.21 22.18 37.93
C ILE A 271 -16.70 20.86 38.53
N GLU A 272 -16.39 20.85 39.83
CA GLU A 272 -15.90 19.67 40.56
C GLU A 272 -16.88 18.50 40.54
N ARG A 273 -18.16 18.75 40.26
CA ARG A 273 -19.17 17.70 40.07
C ARG A 273 -18.80 16.73 38.95
N MET A 274 -18.02 17.18 37.97
CA MET A 274 -17.54 16.31 36.89
C MET A 274 -16.54 15.25 37.35
N TRP A 275 -16.00 15.32 38.57
CA TRP A 275 -15.08 14.30 39.06
C TRP A 275 -15.28 13.95 40.54
N ASP A 276 -16.47 14.22 41.09
CA ASP A 276 -16.79 13.89 42.47
C ASP A 276 -17.16 12.40 42.67
N GLY A 277 -17.31 11.64 41.58
CA GLY A 277 -17.63 10.22 41.61
C GLY A 277 -19.11 9.96 41.84
N ASN A 278 -19.96 10.98 41.75
CA ASN A 278 -21.39 10.88 41.96
C ASN A 278 -22.17 11.26 40.70
N ILE A 279 -22.65 10.24 40.00
CA ILE A 279 -23.45 10.38 38.78
C ILE A 279 -24.79 11.12 38.99
N ASP A 280 -25.24 11.25 40.23
CA ASP A 280 -26.42 12.03 40.61
C ASP A 280 -26.11 13.52 40.81
N THR A 281 -24.93 13.98 40.38
CA THR A 281 -24.57 15.40 40.31
C THR A 281 -24.06 15.77 38.91
N ALA A 282 -23.95 17.06 38.62
CA ALA A 282 -23.42 17.52 37.35
C ALA A 282 -22.87 18.95 37.43
N TRP A 283 -21.92 19.25 36.56
CA TRP A 283 -21.59 20.63 36.17
C TRP A 283 -22.62 21.12 35.16
N HIS A 284 -23.03 22.39 35.29
CA HIS A 284 -23.96 23.02 34.36
C HIS A 284 -23.57 24.49 34.13
N THR A 285 -23.60 24.92 32.88
CA THR A 285 -23.42 26.33 32.48
C THR A 285 -24.67 27.17 32.83
N PRO A 286 -24.62 28.49 32.96
CA PRO A 286 -25.81 29.30 33.30
C PRO A 286 -27.01 29.10 32.36
N TRP A 287 -28.23 29.17 32.92
CA TRP A 287 -29.50 29.23 32.16
C TRP A 287 -29.85 30.67 31.73
N ASP A 288 -28.88 31.40 31.20
CA ASP A 288 -29.03 32.80 30.81
C ASP A 288 -29.00 33.02 29.28
N GLY A 289 -28.92 31.93 28.52
CA GLY A 289 -28.82 31.94 27.06
C GLY A 289 -27.39 32.15 26.53
N THR A 290 -26.36 32.07 27.39
CA THR A 290 -24.96 32.06 26.93
C THR A 290 -24.74 30.88 25.99
N ALA A 291 -24.52 31.20 24.70
CA ALA A 291 -24.32 30.19 23.67
C ALA A 291 -22.94 29.53 23.77
N TYR A 292 -22.85 28.32 23.21
CA TYR A 292 -21.58 27.64 22.92
C TYR A 292 -20.58 28.59 22.19
N PRO A 293 -19.26 28.44 22.43
CA PRO A 293 -18.61 27.32 23.11
C PRO A 293 -18.53 27.47 24.63
N HIS A 294 -18.57 26.31 25.31
CA HIS A 294 -18.28 26.20 26.75
C HIS A 294 -16.99 25.43 26.95
N SER A 295 -16.18 25.81 27.92
CA SER A 295 -14.86 25.20 28.10
C SER A 295 -14.41 25.16 29.54
N PHE A 296 -13.46 24.28 29.80
CA PHE A 296 -12.77 24.23 31.08
C PHE A 296 -11.35 23.70 30.95
N ILE A 297 -10.52 24.00 31.95
CA ILE A 297 -9.11 23.60 32.07
C ILE A 297 -8.91 22.94 33.44
N ILE A 298 -8.41 21.72 33.44
CA ILE A 298 -8.08 20.96 34.65
C ILE A 298 -6.58 20.70 34.72
N ASP A 299 -6.00 20.87 35.91
CA ASP A 299 -4.70 20.29 36.29
C ASP A 299 -4.94 18.93 36.96
N ILE A 300 -4.36 17.85 36.43
CA ILE A 300 -4.46 16.50 37.02
C ILE A 300 -3.39 16.24 38.11
N GLY A 301 -2.65 17.29 38.49
CA GLY A 301 -1.68 17.33 39.58
C GLY A 301 -0.28 16.87 39.20
N LYS A 302 -0.16 15.96 38.22
CA LYS A 302 1.12 15.33 37.83
C LYS A 302 1.10 14.92 36.36
N LYS A 303 2.30 14.84 35.77
CA LYS A 303 2.45 14.36 34.39
C LYS A 303 2.02 12.89 34.31
N ARG A 304 1.18 12.58 33.33
CA ARG A 304 0.60 11.26 33.05
C ARG A 304 0.62 11.00 31.55
N LEU A 305 0.66 9.73 31.17
CA LEU A 305 0.48 9.33 29.78
C LEU A 305 -1.02 9.07 29.58
N LEU A 306 -1.66 9.83 28.70
CA LEU A 306 -3.11 9.78 28.49
C LEU A 306 -3.45 9.05 27.19
N TYR A 307 -4.51 8.26 27.21
CA TYR A 307 -4.99 7.44 26.10
C TYR A 307 -6.33 7.92 25.54
N GLY A 308 -7.08 8.66 26.35
CA GLY A 308 -8.40 9.13 25.98
C GLY A 308 -9.08 9.88 27.12
N PHE A 309 -10.25 10.42 26.77
CA PHE A 309 -11.19 10.97 27.73
C PHE A 309 -12.47 10.15 27.68
N GLU A 310 -13.23 10.17 28.76
CA GLU A 310 -14.57 9.58 28.79
C GLU A 310 -15.51 10.57 29.48
N ILE A 311 -16.72 10.73 28.93
CA ILE A 311 -17.72 11.68 29.44
C ILE A 311 -19.01 10.92 29.71
N ALA A 312 -19.54 11.02 30.93
CA ALA A 312 -20.88 10.54 31.28
C ALA A 312 -21.89 11.69 31.13
N ARG A 313 -22.80 11.58 30.17
CA ARG A 313 -23.37 12.79 29.57
C ARG A 313 -24.81 13.11 29.89
N LYS A 314 -25.67 12.13 30.12
CA LYS A 314 -27.08 12.46 30.07
C LYS A 314 -27.66 12.72 31.45
N TRP A 315 -27.73 14.00 31.80
CA TRP A 315 -28.64 14.50 32.85
C TRP A 315 -30.02 14.79 32.27
N ASP A 316 -30.06 15.49 31.13
CA ASP A 316 -31.26 15.81 30.36
C ASP A 316 -30.88 16.06 28.88
N TRP A 317 -31.77 16.72 28.13
CA TRP A 317 -31.64 16.95 26.69
C TRP A 317 -30.52 17.93 26.30
N ARG A 318 -29.90 18.65 27.23
CA ARG A 318 -28.85 19.68 26.97
C ARG A 318 -27.45 19.07 26.98
N VAL A 319 -27.13 18.39 25.89
CA VAL A 319 -25.90 17.65 25.71
C VAL A 319 -25.02 18.33 24.66
N PRO A 320 -23.69 18.40 24.84
CA PRO A 320 -22.85 18.88 23.77
C PRO A 320 -22.82 17.87 22.62
N THR A 321 -22.80 18.30 21.37
CA THR A 321 -22.77 17.43 20.19
C THR A 321 -21.40 17.41 19.52
N LYS A 322 -20.54 18.37 19.84
CA LYS A 322 -19.18 18.44 19.29
C LYS A 322 -18.17 18.94 20.32
N THR A 323 -17.04 18.25 20.45
CA THR A 323 -16.04 18.53 21.49
C THR A 323 -14.63 18.60 20.91
N SER A 324 -13.87 19.62 21.29
CA SER A 324 -12.43 19.71 21.05
C SER A 324 -11.67 19.36 22.32
N PHE A 325 -10.63 18.55 22.17
CA PHE A 325 -9.72 18.21 23.25
C PHE A 325 -8.32 18.77 23.00
N GLU A 326 -7.75 19.41 24.00
CA GLU A 326 -6.38 19.89 24.01
C GLU A 326 -5.68 19.44 25.30
N ILE A 327 -4.36 19.27 25.23
CA ILE A 327 -3.53 18.91 26.38
C ILE A 327 -2.32 19.83 26.49
N SER A 328 -1.74 19.91 27.68
CA SER A 328 -0.53 20.67 27.95
C SER A 328 0.30 20.05 29.07
N LEU A 329 1.62 20.29 29.03
CA LEU A 329 2.54 19.95 30.11
C LEU A 329 2.78 21.10 31.09
N ASP A 330 2.48 22.33 30.69
CA ASP A 330 2.89 23.56 31.38
C ASP A 330 1.74 24.58 31.59
N ASN A 331 0.54 24.31 31.07
CA ASN A 331 -0.63 25.21 31.06
C ASN A 331 -0.47 26.47 30.18
N GLU A 332 0.61 26.54 29.38
CA GLU A 332 0.92 27.67 28.49
C GLU A 332 0.87 27.24 27.02
N THR A 333 1.55 26.14 26.69
CA THR A 333 1.60 25.57 25.35
C THR A 333 0.60 24.44 25.22
N TRP A 334 -0.31 24.55 24.26
CA TRP A 334 -1.42 23.61 24.07
C TRP A 334 -1.28 22.82 22.77
N THR A 335 -1.47 21.51 22.87
CA THR A 335 -1.54 20.60 21.72
C THR A 335 -2.97 20.14 21.56
N ARG A 336 -3.58 20.41 20.39
CA ARG A 336 -4.93 19.93 20.06
C ARG A 336 -4.87 18.49 19.60
N LEU A 337 -5.62 17.63 20.27
CA LEU A 337 -5.70 16.20 19.95
C LEU A 337 -6.72 15.92 18.84
N GLY A 338 -7.75 16.75 18.73
CA GLY A 338 -8.75 16.64 17.69
C GLY A 338 -10.05 17.34 18.04
N ILE A 339 -10.97 17.31 17.07
CA ILE A 339 -12.38 17.66 17.25
C ILE A 339 -13.18 16.39 16.97
N TYR A 340 -14.07 16.06 17.88
CA TYR A 340 -14.85 14.83 17.86
C TYR A 340 -16.32 15.22 17.84
N ASP A 341 -17.07 14.62 16.92
CA ASP A 341 -18.52 14.53 17.10
C ASP A 341 -18.75 13.63 18.30
N ASN A 342 -19.55 14.10 19.24
CA ASN A 342 -19.84 13.29 20.41
C ASN A 342 -20.73 12.13 19.98
N PRO A 343 -20.42 10.89 20.40
CA PRO A 343 -21.30 9.79 20.09
C PRO A 343 -22.67 9.99 20.77
N ASP A 344 -23.64 9.19 20.32
CA ASP A 344 -25.08 9.24 20.61
C ASP A 344 -25.50 10.28 21.66
N PRO A 345 -26.04 11.46 21.24
CA PRO A 345 -26.49 12.49 22.17
C PRO A 345 -27.67 12.01 23.05
N ASP A 346 -28.32 10.91 22.69
CA ASP A 346 -29.46 10.36 23.42
C ASP A 346 -29.06 9.23 24.41
N SER A 347 -27.78 8.83 24.44
CA SER A 347 -27.29 7.75 25.30
C SER A 347 -26.96 8.20 26.73
N ASP A 348 -27.45 7.43 27.71
CA ASP A 348 -27.12 7.60 29.14
C ASP A 348 -25.80 6.91 29.54
N ALA A 349 -25.19 6.12 28.65
CA ALA A 349 -23.93 5.45 28.92
C ALA A 349 -22.72 6.41 28.81
N PRO A 350 -21.64 6.21 29.61
CA PRO A 350 -20.40 6.93 29.39
C PRO A 350 -19.82 6.68 28.00
N GLN A 351 -19.20 7.71 27.43
CA GLN A 351 -18.74 7.70 26.06
C GLN A 351 -17.24 7.98 25.99
N ILE A 352 -16.50 7.10 25.33
CA ILE A 352 -15.04 7.10 25.31
C ILE A 352 -14.53 7.76 24.02
N PHE A 353 -13.54 8.64 24.19
CA PHE A 353 -12.81 9.34 23.14
C PHE A 353 -11.34 8.93 23.21
N THR A 354 -10.95 7.95 22.42
CA THR A 354 -9.55 7.48 22.36
C THR A 354 -8.70 8.35 21.44
N PHE A 355 -7.44 8.57 21.80
CA PHE A 355 -6.49 9.25 20.95
C PHE A 355 -5.88 8.30 19.91
N ALA A 356 -5.33 8.87 18.83
CA ALA A 356 -4.59 8.11 17.83
C ALA A 356 -3.33 7.48 18.44
N SER A 357 -2.69 8.17 19.38
CA SER A 357 -1.55 7.67 20.14
C SER A 357 -1.56 8.24 21.56
N PRO A 358 -0.93 7.56 22.53
CA PRO A 358 -0.83 8.05 23.90
C PRO A 358 -0.02 9.35 23.98
N VAL A 359 -0.45 10.29 24.80
CA VAL A 359 0.16 11.63 24.90
C VAL A 359 0.49 11.99 26.34
N GLN A 360 1.69 12.55 26.56
CA GLN A 360 2.04 13.03 27.89
C GLN A 360 1.36 14.37 28.18
N ALA A 361 0.64 14.46 29.30
CA ALA A 361 -0.03 15.68 29.72
C ALA A 361 -0.04 15.81 31.24
N ARG A 362 -0.19 17.04 31.73
CA ARG A 362 -0.59 17.35 33.12
C ARG A 362 -1.89 18.15 33.13
N TYR A 363 -2.10 18.97 32.11
CA TYR A 363 -3.29 19.77 31.96
C TYR A 363 -4.06 19.28 30.75
N PHE A 364 -5.37 19.37 30.82
CA PHE A 364 -6.23 19.21 29.66
C PHE A 364 -7.26 20.33 29.61
N ARG A 365 -7.63 20.70 28.38
CA ARG A 365 -8.71 21.63 28.09
C ARG A 365 -9.73 20.92 27.24
N VAL A 366 -10.97 21.05 27.67
CA VAL A 366 -12.13 20.57 26.91
C VAL A 366 -12.89 21.79 26.46
N THR A 367 -13.22 21.85 25.17
CA THR A 367 -14.11 22.87 24.62
C THR A 367 -15.27 22.17 23.94
N PHE A 368 -16.45 22.31 24.53
CA PHE A 368 -17.69 21.97 23.86
C PHE A 368 -18.00 23.05 22.83
N LEU A 369 -18.00 22.69 21.55
CA LEU A 369 -18.11 23.62 20.43
C LEU A 369 -19.57 23.83 20.01
N GLU A 370 -20.37 22.77 20.10
CA GLU A 370 -21.77 22.72 19.66
C GLU A 370 -22.54 21.81 20.64
N GLY A 371 -23.84 21.99 20.74
CA GLY A 371 -24.72 21.17 21.57
C GLY A 371 -26.21 21.40 21.31
N THR A 372 -27.04 20.60 21.95
CA THR A 372 -28.49 20.79 21.99
C THR A 372 -28.82 21.89 23.01
N GLY A 373 -29.40 22.99 22.52
CA GLY A 373 -29.64 24.18 23.35
C GLY A 373 -28.42 25.10 23.42
N SER A 374 -28.43 26.03 24.40
CA SER A 374 -27.32 26.94 24.63
C SER A 374 -26.35 26.44 25.70
N GLU A 375 -26.81 25.54 26.56
CA GLU A 375 -26.11 25.11 27.78
C GLU A 375 -25.41 23.76 27.60
N ALA A 376 -24.40 23.51 28.45
CA ALA A 376 -23.77 22.22 28.60
C ALA A 376 -24.00 21.67 30.01
N VAL A 377 -24.38 20.39 30.09
CA VAL A 377 -24.55 19.65 31.36
C VAL A 377 -23.74 18.37 31.29
N ILE A 378 -22.85 18.18 32.27
CA ILE A 378 -21.96 17.00 32.31
C ILE A 378 -21.95 16.42 33.71
N ARG A 379 -22.25 15.13 33.81
CA ARG A 379 -22.29 14.42 35.10
C ARG A 379 -20.90 14.08 35.57
N GLU A 380 -20.18 13.30 34.79
CA GLU A 380 -18.85 12.83 35.13
C GLU A 380 -17.92 12.91 33.93
N PHE A 381 -16.64 13.12 34.22
CA PHE A 381 -15.54 13.16 33.28
C PHE A 381 -14.40 12.31 33.81
N TYR A 382 -13.86 11.48 32.94
CA TYR A 382 -12.80 10.54 33.23
C TYR A 382 -11.67 10.74 32.23
N VAL A 383 -10.46 10.51 32.70
CA VAL A 383 -9.27 10.47 31.86
C VAL A 383 -8.74 9.05 31.88
N LYS A 384 -8.50 8.46 30.71
CA LYS A 384 -7.82 7.16 30.59
C LYS A 384 -6.32 7.42 30.51
N GLY A 385 -5.54 6.85 31.40
CA GLY A 385 -4.12 7.16 31.55
C GLY A 385 -3.34 6.21 32.44
N ILE A 386 -2.02 6.44 32.52
CA ILE A 386 -1.10 5.87 33.52
C ILE A 386 -0.22 6.93 34.17
#